data_AF-A0A6N9C4X3-F1
#
_entry.id   AF-A0A6N9C4X3-F1
#
_cell.length_a   1.000
_cell.length_b   1.000
_cell.length_c   1.000
_cell.angle_alpha   90.00
_cell.angle_beta   90.00
_cell.angle_gamma   90.00
#
_symmetry.space_group_name_H-M   'P 1'
#
loop_
_entity.id
_entity.type
_entity.pdbx_description
1 polymer ?
#
loop_
_entity_poly.entity_id
_entity_poly.type
_entity_poly.pdbx_seq_one_letter_code
_entity_poly.pdbx_strand_id
1 'polypeptide(L)'
;MRTQLFRFIQDNKTRNRVLNSKRVILLCVTVLLTYGVESISYGEVCEAGDILAPGESCTYPGTDVEFTVLNNGSGQFLFFTSGNSFNIRNTVINGVSYTLVANKLTSGSWEIEEIADSTAPTITNTAPTFTEGTSTTRSIAENTAANTNIGNAVAATDPENDTLTYTLSGTDATSFDIESATGQLKTKSALDYETKSIYTVTITASDGSLTDTITVTINVTDVAETSPATTAVNIPDSNLRAKIEAALGKASGDPISTAEMEALTSLTAQDASIRNLTGLETATNLTTLKLGNNSISDISALTVLTKLTELQLWDNSISNISAVAGLTNLTKLYLWGNAITDISHVAGLTNLTHLRLGENSISNISAVAGLT
;
A
#
# COMPACT_ATOMS: atom_id res chain seq x y z
N MET A 1 37.47 9.98 -7.26
CA MET A 1 38.18 11.27 -7.27
C MET A 1 38.55 11.53 -8.71
N ARG A 2 38.12 12.62 -9.34
CA ARG A 2 38.94 13.18 -10.41
C ARG A 2 39.52 14.47 -9.84
N THR A 3 40.68 14.81 -10.35
CA THR A 3 41.47 15.95 -9.91
C THR A 3 41.13 17.10 -10.85
N GLN A 4 40.65 18.25 -10.32
CA GLN A 4 40.69 19.48 -11.12
C GLN A 4 42.15 19.90 -11.21
N LEU A 5 42.70 19.99 -12.42
CA LEU A 5 44.05 20.49 -12.64
C LEU A 5 43.94 21.96 -13.06
N PHE A 6 44.19 22.89 -12.15
CA PHE A 6 44.38 24.29 -12.51
C PHE A 6 45.84 24.49 -12.93
N ARG A 7 46.07 24.81 -14.21
CA ARG A 7 47.40 25.09 -14.77
C ARG A 7 47.57 26.61 -14.82
N PHE A 8 48.53 27.16 -14.07
CA PHE A 8 49.02 28.51 -14.37
C PHE A 8 50.09 28.37 -15.46
N ILE A 9 49.81 28.92 -16.64
CA ILE A 9 50.79 29.02 -17.72
C ILE A 9 51.77 30.12 -17.33
N GLN A 10 53.01 29.76 -17.01
CA GLN A 10 54.10 30.72 -16.96
C GLN A 10 54.49 31.02 -18.41
N ASP A 11 53.90 32.06 -19.00
CA ASP A 11 54.31 32.52 -20.32
C ASP A 11 55.70 33.13 -20.22
N ASN A 12 56.70 32.35 -20.60
CA ASN A 12 58.09 32.78 -20.63
C ASN A 12 58.61 32.68 -22.07
N LYS A 13 57.94 33.38 -23.00
CA LYS A 13 58.52 34.32 -23.99
C LYS A 13 57.57 34.45 -25.20
N THR A 14 56.94 35.60 -25.36
CA THR A 14 57.19 36.50 -26.51
C THR A 14 56.48 37.85 -26.34
N ARG A 15 57.21 38.92 -26.66
CA ARG A 15 56.74 40.33 -26.65
C ARG A 15 55.48 40.51 -27.52
N ASN A 16 54.59 41.40 -27.07
CA ASN A 16 53.55 42.08 -27.85
C ASN A 16 52.60 41.18 -28.68
N ARG A 17 51.35 41.03 -28.23
CA ARG A 17 50.15 41.51 -28.95
C ARG A 17 48.86 41.17 -28.19
N VAL A 18 48.01 42.18 -28.10
CA VAL A 18 46.58 42.09 -27.77
C VAL A 18 45.90 41.05 -28.65
N LEU A 19 45.13 40.14 -28.04
CA LEU A 19 44.03 39.44 -28.73
C LEU A 19 42.97 38.99 -27.71
N ASN A 20 41.81 39.64 -27.81
CA ASN A 20 40.50 39.19 -27.34
C ASN A 20 40.29 37.70 -27.67
N SER A 21 39.91 36.87 -26.68
CA SER A 21 38.77 35.94 -26.81
C SER A 21 38.65 34.98 -25.62
N LYS A 22 37.44 34.99 -25.07
CA LYS A 22 36.70 33.90 -24.42
C LYS A 22 37.32 32.50 -24.56
N ARG A 23 37.50 31.78 -23.45
CA ARG A 23 36.80 30.51 -23.17
C ARG A 23 37.15 29.92 -21.79
N VAL A 24 36.08 29.62 -21.06
CA VAL A 24 35.97 28.80 -19.85
C VAL A 24 36.13 27.33 -20.23
N ILE A 25 36.88 26.54 -19.45
CA ILE A 25 36.69 25.09 -19.36
C ILE A 25 36.80 24.69 -17.88
N LEU A 26 35.67 24.26 -17.33
CA LEU A 26 35.42 23.81 -15.97
C LEU A 26 35.56 22.28 -15.92
N LEU A 27 36.21 21.70 -14.90
CA LEU A 27 36.21 20.24 -14.74
C LEU A 27 36.03 19.81 -13.28
N CYS A 28 34.86 20.11 -12.72
CA CYS A 28 34.43 19.83 -11.33
C CYS A 28 34.43 18.37 -10.96
N VAL A 29 35.24 17.96 -9.97
CA VAL A 29 35.17 16.60 -9.43
C VAL A 29 35.51 16.51 -7.94
N THR A 30 34.49 16.11 -7.18
CA THR A 30 34.47 15.76 -5.75
C THR A 30 34.84 14.30 -5.57
N VAL A 31 35.57 13.93 -4.51
CA VAL A 31 35.39 12.65 -3.80
C VAL A 31 35.95 12.76 -2.37
N LEU A 32 35.20 12.18 -1.42
CA LEU A 32 35.55 12.01 -0.01
C LEU A 32 36.55 10.85 0.22
N LEU A 33 37.43 10.98 1.22
CA LEU A 33 37.39 10.19 2.48
C LEU A 33 38.65 10.36 3.37
N THR A 34 38.37 10.57 4.66
CA THR A 34 39.03 10.15 5.92
C THR A 34 40.57 10.13 6.12
N TYR A 35 41.00 11.09 6.94
CA TYR A 35 42.04 11.18 7.99
C TYR A 35 43.24 10.21 8.11
N GLY A 36 44.42 10.86 8.21
CA GLY A 36 45.59 10.47 9.00
C GLY A 36 46.76 11.42 8.69
N VAL A 37 47.21 12.26 9.63
CA VAL A 37 48.26 13.28 9.41
C VAL A 37 49.36 13.16 10.49
N GLU A 38 50.62 13.12 10.08
CA GLU A 38 51.83 13.33 10.92
C GLU A 38 52.43 14.73 10.60
N SER A 39 52.99 15.41 11.60
CA SER A 39 53.44 16.83 11.57
C SER A 39 54.89 17.04 11.08
N ILE A 40 55.19 18.16 10.41
CA ILE A 40 56.50 18.55 9.86
C ILE A 40 57.00 19.85 10.54
N SER A 41 58.31 20.08 10.67
CA SER A 41 58.86 21.24 11.42
C SER A 41 59.52 22.31 10.53
N TYR A 42 59.72 23.50 11.10
CA TYR A 42 60.17 24.73 10.44
C TYR A 42 61.56 24.61 9.79
N GLY A 43 61.67 24.91 8.48
CA GLY A 43 62.94 24.95 7.74
C GLY A 43 63.29 23.68 6.95
N GLU A 44 62.39 22.72 6.85
CA GLU A 44 62.56 21.54 6.00
C GLU A 44 62.17 21.83 4.54
N VAL A 45 62.80 21.11 3.62
CA VAL A 45 62.48 21.14 2.18
C VAL A 45 61.17 20.37 2.01
N CYS A 46 60.14 21.00 1.43
CA CYS A 46 58.86 20.33 1.21
C CYS A 46 59.03 19.16 0.22
N GLU A 47 58.67 17.95 0.65
CA GLU A 47 58.51 16.79 -0.20
C GLU A 47 57.06 16.63 -0.68
N ALA A 48 56.91 15.81 -1.72
CA ALA A 48 55.64 15.46 -2.32
C ALA A 48 54.79 14.63 -1.32
N GLY A 49 54.00 15.28 -0.48
CA GLY A 49 53.22 14.60 0.56
C GLY A 49 53.01 15.38 1.86
N ASP A 50 53.61 16.56 1.96
CA ASP A 50 53.77 17.27 3.23
C ASP A 50 52.58 18.17 3.60
N ILE A 51 52.03 17.97 4.80
CA ILE A 51 50.92 18.74 5.37
C ILE A 51 51.50 19.82 6.29
N LEU A 52 51.27 21.09 5.97
CA LEU A 52 51.72 22.22 6.81
C LEU A 52 50.59 22.76 7.68
N ALA A 53 50.82 22.88 8.99
CA ALA A 53 49.91 23.56 9.93
C ALA A 53 49.93 25.10 9.73
N PRO A 54 48.94 25.84 10.26
CA PRO A 54 48.98 27.29 10.28
C PRO A 54 50.26 27.82 10.94
N GLY A 55 50.97 28.72 10.26
CA GLY A 55 52.24 29.29 10.75
C GLY A 55 53.49 28.48 10.40
N GLU A 56 53.35 27.29 9.82
CA GLU A 56 54.49 26.53 9.28
C GLU A 56 54.90 27.07 7.91
N SER A 57 56.21 27.05 7.64
CA SER A 57 56.80 27.39 6.35
C SER A 57 57.76 26.31 5.88
N CYS A 58 57.87 26.18 4.57
CA CYS A 58 58.85 25.33 3.92
C CYS A 58 59.42 26.04 2.68
N THR A 59 60.59 25.57 2.24
CA THR A 59 61.23 26.07 1.03
C THR A 59 61.12 25.06 -0.10
N TYR A 60 60.89 25.54 -1.32
CA TYR A 60 60.82 24.68 -2.50
C TYR A 60 62.24 24.30 -2.97
N PRO A 61 62.53 23.02 -3.23
CA PRO A 61 63.87 22.59 -3.62
C PRO A 61 64.34 23.26 -4.92
N GLY A 62 65.43 24.03 -4.81
CA GLY A 62 66.07 24.70 -5.94
C GLY A 62 65.52 26.09 -6.30
N THR A 63 64.72 26.72 -5.43
CA THR A 63 64.22 28.10 -5.65
C THR A 63 64.28 28.95 -4.38
N ASP A 64 64.44 30.26 -4.51
CA ASP A 64 64.34 31.23 -3.42
C ASP A 64 62.87 31.65 -3.17
N VAL A 65 61.97 30.67 -2.98
CA VAL A 65 60.55 30.93 -2.71
C VAL A 65 60.17 30.22 -1.41
N GLU A 66 59.71 31.00 -0.43
CA GLU A 66 59.21 30.49 0.85
C GLU A 66 57.69 30.70 0.91
N PHE A 67 56.99 29.62 1.22
CA PHE A 67 55.55 29.64 1.36
C PHE A 67 55.19 29.66 2.84
N THR A 68 54.34 30.61 3.24
CA THR A 68 53.85 30.70 4.62
C THR A 68 52.34 30.61 4.63
N VAL A 69 51.79 29.60 5.29
CA VAL A 69 50.34 29.44 5.42
C VAL A 69 49.85 30.24 6.62
N LEU A 70 49.25 31.40 6.39
CA LEU A 70 48.75 32.28 7.47
C LEU A 70 47.47 31.73 8.12
N ASN A 71 46.64 30.97 7.40
CA ASN A 71 45.47 30.30 7.95
C ASN A 71 45.12 29.04 7.12
N ASN A 72 45.21 27.85 7.73
CA ASN A 72 44.92 26.57 7.09
C ASN A 72 43.50 26.03 7.40
N GLY A 73 42.57 26.84 7.91
CA GLY A 73 41.17 26.44 8.09
C GLY A 73 40.96 25.04 8.72
N SER A 74 41.80 24.65 9.70
CA SER A 74 41.84 23.32 10.34
C SER A 74 42.67 22.20 9.65
N GLY A 75 43.77 22.54 8.97
CA GLY A 75 44.90 21.60 8.79
C GLY A 75 44.87 20.73 7.53
N GLN A 76 44.53 21.27 6.36
CA GLN A 76 44.21 20.44 5.17
C GLN A 76 44.89 20.82 3.84
N PHE A 77 45.91 21.68 3.84
CA PHE A 77 46.74 21.95 2.64
C PHE A 77 47.96 21.00 2.54
N LEU A 78 48.18 20.44 1.33
CA LEU A 78 49.32 19.60 0.93
C LEU A 78 50.05 20.25 -0.26
N PHE A 79 51.37 20.39 -0.18
CA PHE A 79 52.19 20.90 -1.29
C PHE A 79 52.61 19.76 -2.23
N PHE A 80 52.48 19.94 -3.55
CA PHE A 80 53.12 19.06 -4.53
C PHE A 80 53.67 19.87 -5.70
N THR A 81 54.94 19.61 -6.00
CA THR A 81 55.81 20.42 -6.83
C THR A 81 55.88 19.88 -8.26
N SER A 82 54.88 20.16 -9.09
CA SER A 82 55.03 19.95 -10.53
C SER A 82 54.45 21.12 -11.32
N GLY A 83 55.24 22.18 -11.45
CA GLY A 83 55.02 23.31 -12.35
C GLY A 83 53.94 24.29 -11.90
N ASN A 84 54.35 25.44 -11.37
CA ASN A 84 53.58 26.70 -11.19
C ASN A 84 52.12 26.62 -10.68
N SER A 85 51.67 25.50 -10.13
CA SER A 85 50.25 25.24 -9.89
C SER A 85 50.05 24.75 -8.46
N PHE A 86 49.05 25.32 -7.78
CA PHE A 86 48.58 24.83 -6.48
C PHE A 86 47.34 23.96 -6.69
N ASN A 87 47.16 22.94 -5.84
CA ASN A 87 45.95 22.12 -5.90
C ASN A 87 45.41 21.86 -4.49
N ILE A 88 44.11 22.07 -4.29
CA ILE A 88 43.41 21.87 -3.02
C ILE A 88 43.02 20.39 -2.95
N ARG A 89 43.55 19.64 -1.98
CA ARG A 89 43.26 18.20 -1.85
C ARG A 89 42.01 17.87 -1.03
N ASN A 90 41.45 18.80 -0.26
CA ASN A 90 40.32 18.50 0.62
C ASN A 90 39.08 19.38 0.38
N THR A 91 37.95 18.90 0.89
CA THR A 91 36.63 19.52 0.72
C THR A 91 36.62 20.96 1.23
N VAL A 92 36.31 21.91 0.36
CA VAL A 92 36.00 23.30 0.75
C VAL A 92 34.77 23.26 1.66
N ILE A 93 34.92 23.68 2.92
CA ILE A 93 33.81 23.86 3.85
C ILE A 93 32.97 25.05 3.38
N ASN A 94 31.67 24.82 3.22
CA ASN A 94 30.73 25.83 2.74
C ASN A 94 30.63 26.99 3.75
N GLY A 95 30.72 28.24 3.27
CA GLY A 95 30.66 29.43 4.13
C GLY A 95 31.96 29.84 4.85
N VAL A 96 33.10 29.21 4.53
CA VAL A 96 34.42 29.57 5.09
C VAL A 96 35.28 30.26 4.02
N SER A 97 35.84 31.43 4.34
CA SER A 97 36.83 32.11 3.50
C SER A 97 38.23 31.56 3.77
N TYR A 98 39.00 31.31 2.70
CA TYR A 98 40.38 30.83 2.78
C TYR A 98 41.31 31.93 2.25
N THR A 99 42.39 32.23 2.97
CA THR A 99 43.39 33.22 2.55
C THR A 99 44.75 32.55 2.50
N LEU A 100 45.37 32.52 1.32
CA LEU A 100 46.72 31.99 1.11
C LEU A 100 47.66 33.14 0.73
N VAL A 101 48.85 33.18 1.31
CA VAL A 101 49.87 34.19 0.99
C VAL A 101 51.12 33.47 0.50
N ALA A 102 51.52 33.73 -0.74
CA ALA A 102 52.77 33.23 -1.30
C ALA A 102 53.80 34.37 -1.30
N ASN A 103 54.94 34.16 -0.66
CA ASN A 103 56.01 35.15 -0.59
C ASN A 103 57.19 34.71 -1.47
N LYS A 104 57.73 35.64 -2.27
CA LYS A 104 58.95 35.39 -3.04
C LYS A 104 60.15 35.93 -2.25
N LEU A 105 61.12 35.08 -1.91
CA LEU A 105 62.37 35.48 -1.27
C LEU A 105 63.36 35.95 -2.34
N THR A 106 63.11 37.09 -2.98
CA THR A 106 64.20 37.80 -3.63
C THR A 106 64.35 39.15 -2.97
N SER A 107 65.54 39.42 -2.44
CA SER A 107 65.92 40.68 -1.83
C SER A 107 65.53 41.86 -2.72
N GLY A 108 64.44 42.54 -2.38
CA GLY A 108 63.96 43.73 -3.07
C GLY A 108 62.48 43.67 -3.45
N SER A 109 61.66 44.28 -2.59
CA SER A 109 60.24 44.63 -2.74
C SER A 109 59.20 43.51 -2.66
N TRP A 110 58.28 43.70 -1.71
CA TRP A 110 57.07 42.93 -1.50
C TRP A 110 56.01 43.39 -2.50
N GLU A 111 55.55 42.52 -3.40
CA GLU A 111 54.31 42.75 -4.14
C GLU A 111 53.29 41.70 -3.68
N ILE A 112 52.19 42.18 -3.09
CA ILE A 112 51.04 41.37 -2.69
C ILE A 112 50.19 41.21 -3.95
N GLU A 113 50.10 40.00 -4.50
CA GLU A 113 49.05 39.67 -5.47
C GLU A 113 47.85 39.17 -4.67
N GLU A 114 46.87 40.06 -4.46
CA GLU A 114 45.60 39.72 -3.82
C GLU A 114 44.85 38.72 -4.71
N ILE A 115 44.84 37.45 -4.33
CA ILE A 115 43.99 36.46 -4.97
C ILE A 115 42.56 36.80 -4.56
N ALA A 116 41.79 37.26 -5.55
CA ALA A 116 40.42 37.73 -5.38
C ALA A 116 39.56 36.75 -4.55
N ASP A 117 38.85 37.32 -3.58
CA ASP A 117 37.78 36.69 -2.83
C ASP A 117 36.72 36.14 -3.82
N SER A 118 36.83 34.86 -4.16
CA SER A 118 35.78 34.19 -4.91
C SER A 118 34.68 33.82 -3.92
N THR A 119 33.66 34.65 -3.79
CA THR A 119 32.42 34.24 -3.12
C THR A 119 31.91 32.99 -3.84
N ALA A 120 31.89 31.85 -3.14
CA ALA A 120 31.31 30.63 -3.68
C ALA A 120 29.86 30.92 -4.11
N PRO A 121 29.38 30.39 -5.26
CA PRO A 121 28.00 30.56 -5.65
C PRO A 121 27.09 30.04 -4.54
N THR A 122 26.12 30.85 -4.10
CA THR A 122 25.06 30.40 -3.20
C THR A 122 24.22 29.38 -3.95
N ILE A 123 24.36 28.10 -3.62
CA ILE A 123 23.46 27.06 -4.12
C ILE A 123 22.16 27.22 -3.33
N THR A 124 21.12 27.75 -3.97
CA THR A 124 19.79 27.83 -3.39
C THR A 124 19.13 26.47 -3.51
N ASN A 125 18.62 25.93 -2.40
CA ASN A 125 17.87 24.67 -2.38
C ASN A 125 16.73 24.68 -3.41
N THR A 126 16.70 23.70 -4.29
CA THR A 126 15.65 23.50 -5.29
C THR A 126 14.72 22.39 -4.82
N ALA A 127 13.46 22.40 -5.27
CA ALA A 127 12.55 21.31 -4.91
C ALA A 127 12.92 20.02 -5.66
N PRO A 128 12.64 18.83 -5.08
CA PRO A 128 12.73 17.59 -5.83
C PRO A 128 11.75 17.60 -7.01
N THR A 129 11.99 16.74 -7.99
CA THR A 129 11.13 16.61 -9.17
C THR A 129 10.86 15.15 -9.51
N PHE A 130 9.59 14.77 -9.68
CA PHE A 130 9.25 13.43 -10.16
C PHE A 130 9.64 13.25 -11.63
N THR A 131 10.27 12.12 -11.93
CA THR A 131 10.75 11.79 -13.28
C THR A 131 9.63 11.42 -14.26
N GLU A 132 8.45 11.06 -13.75
CA GLU A 132 7.28 10.65 -14.52
C GLU A 132 6.28 11.81 -14.73
N GLY A 133 6.61 13.04 -14.30
CA GLY A 133 5.73 14.21 -14.39
C GLY A 133 4.72 14.32 -13.24
N THR A 134 3.53 14.87 -13.51
CA THR A 134 2.52 15.17 -12.48
C THR A 134 1.52 14.03 -12.23
N SER A 135 1.46 13.05 -13.15
CA SER A 135 0.62 11.87 -12.98
C SER A 135 1.20 10.65 -13.67
N THR A 136 1.01 9.48 -13.09
CA THR A 136 1.40 8.20 -13.70
C THR A 136 0.38 7.10 -13.39
N THR A 137 0.53 5.95 -14.04
CA THR A 137 -0.34 4.80 -13.86
C THR A 137 0.48 3.57 -13.46
N ARG A 138 -0.12 2.73 -12.62
CA ARG A 138 0.35 1.39 -12.30
C ARG A 138 -0.78 0.39 -12.47
N SER A 139 -0.43 -0.88 -12.60
CA SER A 139 -1.38 -1.98 -12.58
C SER A 139 -0.89 -3.10 -11.67
N ILE A 140 -1.85 -3.79 -11.05
CA ILE A 140 -1.59 -4.98 -10.26
C ILE A 140 -2.79 -5.92 -10.38
N ALA A 141 -2.53 -7.22 -10.40
CA ALA A 141 -3.60 -8.21 -10.32
C ALA A 141 -4.29 -8.15 -8.95
N GLU A 142 -5.61 -8.36 -8.93
CA GLU A 142 -6.31 -8.66 -7.70
C GLU A 142 -5.77 -9.95 -7.06
N ASN A 143 -6.22 -10.24 -5.83
CA ASN A 143 -5.80 -11.44 -5.10
C ASN A 143 -4.27 -11.53 -4.85
N THR A 144 -3.54 -10.44 -5.09
CA THR A 144 -2.13 -10.31 -4.71
C THR A 144 -2.01 -10.09 -3.21
N ALA A 145 -1.05 -10.75 -2.57
CA ALA A 145 -0.86 -10.65 -1.13
C ALA A 145 -0.50 -9.22 -0.70
N ALA A 146 -0.71 -8.91 0.58
CA ALA A 146 -0.18 -7.69 1.19
C ALA A 146 1.35 -7.59 1.01
N ASN A 147 1.86 -6.37 0.99
CA ASN A 147 3.28 -6.03 0.75
C ASN A 147 3.81 -6.39 -0.64
N THR A 148 2.93 -6.55 -1.63
CA THR A 148 3.34 -6.79 -3.02
C THR A 148 3.66 -5.45 -3.69
N ASN A 149 4.80 -5.37 -4.39
CA ASN A 149 5.21 -4.17 -5.13
C ASN A 149 4.27 -3.88 -6.30
N ILE A 150 3.79 -2.65 -6.40
CA ILE A 150 2.90 -2.19 -7.48
C ILE A 150 3.74 -1.52 -8.57
N GLY A 151 4.22 -2.36 -9.50
CA GLY A 151 5.14 -1.93 -10.55
C GLY A 151 6.46 -1.35 -10.01
N ASN A 152 7.10 -0.49 -10.81
CA ASN A 152 8.33 0.18 -10.42
C ASN A 152 8.08 1.30 -9.41
N ALA A 153 9.07 1.54 -8.54
CA ALA A 153 9.10 2.67 -7.62
C ALA A 153 8.88 4.00 -8.34
N VAL A 154 8.18 4.92 -7.67
CA VAL A 154 7.85 6.24 -8.22
C VAL A 154 8.99 7.19 -7.89
N ALA A 155 9.92 7.33 -8.85
CA ALA A 155 11.20 7.98 -8.62
C ALA A 155 11.13 9.51 -8.78
N ALA A 156 11.80 10.21 -7.86
CA ALA A 156 12.06 11.63 -7.92
C ALA A 156 13.57 11.89 -7.83
N THR A 157 14.01 13.03 -8.34
CA THR A 157 15.40 13.47 -8.28
C THR A 157 15.48 14.88 -7.76
N ASP A 158 16.53 15.15 -7.01
CA ASP A 158 16.86 16.48 -6.53
C ASP A 158 18.11 17.03 -7.24
N PRO A 159 18.11 18.28 -7.73
CA PRO A 159 19.26 18.87 -8.43
C PRO A 159 20.53 18.98 -7.57
N GLU A 160 20.38 19.09 -6.25
CA GLU A 160 21.47 19.13 -5.28
C GLU A 160 21.85 17.74 -4.76
N ASN A 161 21.17 16.69 -5.26
CA ASN A 161 21.31 15.31 -4.83
C ASN A 161 20.99 15.09 -3.34
N ASP A 162 20.09 15.90 -2.78
CA ASP A 162 19.61 15.72 -1.42
C ASP A 162 18.87 14.38 -1.24
N THR A 163 18.89 13.88 0.00
CA THR A 163 18.25 12.60 0.34
C THR A 163 16.73 12.79 0.40
N LEU A 164 16.01 12.01 -0.42
CA LEU A 164 14.57 12.13 -0.53
C LEU A 164 13.82 11.18 0.40
N THR A 165 12.71 11.68 0.94
CA THR A 165 11.72 10.90 1.68
C THR A 165 10.38 10.93 0.96
N TYR A 166 9.68 9.80 0.96
CA TYR A 166 8.42 9.60 0.26
C TYR A 166 7.28 9.34 1.24
N THR A 167 6.15 10.03 1.03
CA THR A 167 4.93 9.84 1.82
C THR A 167 3.72 9.66 0.92
N LEU A 168 2.72 8.92 1.41
CA LEU A 168 1.48 8.62 0.69
C LEU A 168 0.30 9.39 1.29
N SER A 169 -0.54 9.96 0.44
CA SER A 169 -1.78 10.65 0.82
C SER A 169 -2.87 10.46 -0.25
N GLY A 170 -4.06 11.01 0.00
CA GLY A 170 -5.22 10.87 -0.88
C GLY A 170 -6.31 9.96 -0.30
N THR A 171 -7.43 9.85 -1.00
CA THR A 171 -8.63 9.13 -0.54
C THR A 171 -8.40 7.63 -0.38
N ASP A 172 -7.55 7.05 -1.24
CA ASP A 172 -7.29 5.62 -1.28
C ASP A 172 -5.98 5.21 -0.60
N ALA A 173 -5.29 6.15 0.05
CA ALA A 173 -3.98 5.93 0.64
C ALA A 173 -3.99 4.82 1.71
N THR A 174 -5.12 4.58 2.37
CA THR A 174 -5.26 3.53 3.39
C THR A 174 -5.16 2.11 2.83
N SER A 175 -5.36 1.90 1.53
CA SER A 175 -5.24 0.60 0.87
C SER A 175 -3.81 0.24 0.46
N PHE A 176 -2.86 1.18 0.59
CA PHE A 176 -1.50 1.04 0.10
C PHE A 176 -0.48 1.46 1.15
N ASP A 177 0.77 1.06 0.92
CA ASP A 177 1.94 1.52 1.66
C ASP A 177 2.99 2.02 0.68
N ILE A 178 3.87 2.91 1.13
CA ILE A 178 5.02 3.38 0.37
C ILE A 178 6.29 3.23 1.18
N GLU A 179 7.33 2.71 0.54
CA GLU A 179 8.66 2.65 1.14
C GLU A 179 9.29 4.05 1.17
N SER A 180 9.47 4.60 2.37
CA SER A 180 9.79 6.02 2.54
C SER A 180 11.14 6.44 1.97
N ALA A 181 12.08 5.51 1.82
CA ALA A 181 13.42 5.80 1.27
C ALA A 181 13.53 5.62 -0.24
N THR A 182 12.60 4.89 -0.87
CA THR A 182 12.73 4.48 -2.29
C THR A 182 11.57 4.88 -3.18
N GLY A 183 10.42 5.26 -2.61
CA GLY A 183 9.21 5.53 -3.36
C GLY A 183 8.54 4.26 -3.91
N GLN A 184 8.90 3.07 -3.43
CA GLN A 184 8.26 1.82 -3.83
C GLN A 184 6.85 1.72 -3.24
N LEU A 185 5.85 1.80 -4.11
CA LEU A 185 4.44 1.60 -3.76
C LEU A 185 4.14 0.10 -3.60
N LYS A 186 3.38 -0.25 -2.56
CA LYS A 186 3.01 -1.64 -2.20
C LYS A 186 1.55 -1.75 -1.80
N THR A 187 0.97 -2.94 -1.95
CA THR A 187 -0.35 -3.27 -1.38
C THR A 187 -0.28 -3.32 0.15
N LYS A 188 -1.28 -2.78 0.85
CA LYS A 188 -1.43 -2.96 2.30
C LYS A 188 -2.26 -4.20 2.66
N SER A 189 -3.22 -4.52 1.81
CA SER A 189 -4.06 -5.72 1.85
C SER A 189 -4.28 -6.26 0.44
N ALA A 190 -4.84 -7.46 0.33
CA ALA A 190 -5.33 -7.94 -0.96
C ALA A 190 -6.40 -6.97 -1.50
N LEU A 191 -6.36 -6.75 -2.82
CA LEU A 191 -7.35 -5.97 -3.56
C LEU A 191 -8.32 -6.95 -4.25
N ASP A 192 -9.54 -6.48 -4.46
CA ASP A 192 -10.65 -7.22 -5.06
C ASP A 192 -11.22 -6.37 -6.20
N TYR A 193 -11.16 -6.89 -7.43
CA TYR A 193 -11.52 -6.15 -8.64
C TYR A 193 -13.03 -5.80 -8.63
N GLU A 194 -13.87 -6.76 -8.22
CA GLU A 194 -15.32 -6.65 -8.11
C GLU A 194 -15.75 -5.56 -7.12
N THR A 195 -15.03 -5.41 -6.00
CA THR A 195 -15.29 -4.35 -5.02
C THR A 195 -14.87 -2.98 -5.55
N LYS A 196 -13.65 -2.86 -6.08
CA LYS A 196 -13.13 -1.59 -6.62
C LYS A 196 -11.92 -1.84 -7.52
N SER A 197 -12.08 -1.49 -8.80
CA SER A 197 -11.07 -1.77 -9.84
C SER A 197 -10.07 -0.63 -10.10
N ILE A 198 -10.31 0.58 -9.59
CA ILE A 198 -9.43 1.75 -9.80
C ILE A 198 -9.25 2.51 -8.49
N TYR A 199 -7.99 2.77 -8.14
CA TYR A 199 -7.61 3.58 -6.98
C TYR A 199 -6.76 4.78 -7.40
N THR A 200 -6.84 5.87 -6.63
CA THR A 200 -6.04 7.07 -6.86
C THR A 200 -5.37 7.53 -5.56
N VAL A 201 -4.03 7.62 -5.60
CA VAL A 201 -3.21 8.10 -4.48
C VAL A 201 -2.30 9.25 -4.92
N THR A 202 -1.86 10.06 -3.96
CA THR A 202 -0.88 11.13 -4.18
C THR A 202 0.39 10.80 -3.41
N ILE A 203 1.52 10.74 -4.11
CA ILE A 203 2.84 10.55 -3.51
C ILE A 203 3.54 11.91 -3.42
N THR A 204 4.15 12.21 -2.27
CA THR A 204 4.97 13.40 -2.05
C THR A 204 6.42 12.97 -1.86
N ALA A 205 7.34 13.59 -2.60
CA ALA A 205 8.79 13.49 -2.36
C ALA A 205 9.26 14.77 -1.65
N SER A 206 10.11 14.63 -0.63
CA SER A 206 10.68 15.76 0.12
C SER A 206 12.17 15.60 0.35
N ASP A 207 12.92 16.69 0.14
CA ASP A 207 14.34 16.85 0.50
C ASP A 207 14.54 17.29 1.98
N GLY A 208 13.43 17.44 2.74
CA GLY A 208 13.41 17.96 4.11
C GLY A 208 13.00 19.43 4.25
N SER A 209 13.01 20.20 3.16
CA SER A 209 12.64 21.62 3.13
C SER A 209 11.54 21.94 2.09
N LEU A 210 11.67 21.39 0.89
CA LEU A 210 10.77 21.52 -0.24
C LEU A 210 10.18 20.16 -0.63
N THR A 211 9.14 20.21 -1.45
CA THR A 211 8.40 19.02 -1.86
C THR A 211 7.90 19.11 -3.29
N ASP A 212 7.73 17.96 -3.92
CA ASP A 212 6.96 17.79 -5.15
C ASP A 212 5.95 16.65 -4.98
N THR A 213 4.90 16.64 -5.79
CA THR A 213 3.80 15.67 -5.69
C THR A 213 3.41 15.09 -7.03
N ILE A 214 3.08 13.79 -7.04
CA ILE A 214 2.58 13.07 -8.22
C ILE A 214 1.32 12.29 -7.88
N THR A 215 0.33 12.32 -8.78
CA THR A 215 -0.87 11.48 -8.67
C THR A 215 -0.63 10.13 -9.35
N VAL A 216 -0.90 9.02 -8.67
CA VAL A 216 -0.78 7.67 -9.21
C VAL A 216 -2.16 7.03 -9.30
N THR A 217 -2.57 6.66 -10.52
CA THR A 217 -3.74 5.82 -10.76
C THR A 217 -3.33 4.35 -10.76
N ILE A 218 -3.99 3.52 -9.97
CA ILE A 218 -3.70 2.09 -9.85
C ILE A 218 -4.90 1.32 -10.39
N ASN A 219 -4.68 0.62 -11.50
CA ASN A 219 -5.68 -0.27 -12.08
C ASN A 219 -5.51 -1.67 -11.50
N VAL A 220 -6.55 -2.18 -10.85
CA VAL A 220 -6.62 -3.60 -10.49
C VAL A 220 -7.03 -4.35 -11.74
N THR A 221 -6.31 -5.41 -12.08
CA THR A 221 -6.69 -6.29 -13.19
C THR A 221 -7.39 -7.51 -12.66
N ASP A 222 -8.57 -7.78 -13.23
CA ASP A 222 -9.38 -8.98 -12.99
C ASP A 222 -8.56 -10.26 -13.21
N VAL A 223 -8.59 -11.14 -12.21
CA VAL A 223 -8.08 -12.50 -12.28
C VAL A 223 -9.26 -13.45 -12.14
N ALA A 224 -9.56 -14.16 -13.22
CA ALA A 224 -10.68 -15.10 -13.31
C ALA A 224 -10.85 -15.94 -12.04
N GLU A 225 -11.87 -15.61 -11.26
CA GLU A 225 -12.20 -16.34 -10.06
C GLU A 225 -12.96 -17.61 -10.41
N THR A 226 -12.51 -18.75 -9.89
CA THR A 226 -13.38 -19.92 -9.85
C THR A 226 -14.37 -19.68 -8.72
N SER A 227 -15.59 -19.25 -9.05
CA SER A 227 -16.70 -19.24 -8.10
C SER A 227 -16.70 -20.58 -7.36
N PRO A 228 -16.72 -20.63 -6.01
CA PRO A 228 -16.71 -21.89 -5.29
C PRO A 228 -17.79 -22.76 -5.88
N ALA A 229 -17.46 -24.01 -6.26
CA ALA A 229 -18.42 -24.92 -6.85
C ALA A 229 -19.65 -24.98 -5.93
N THR A 230 -20.70 -24.28 -6.34
CA THR A 230 -21.95 -24.22 -5.61
C THR A 230 -22.51 -25.63 -5.73
N THR A 231 -22.43 -26.39 -4.65
CA THR A 231 -23.15 -27.66 -4.60
C THR A 231 -24.62 -27.31 -4.76
N ALA A 232 -25.15 -27.52 -5.96
CA ALA A 232 -26.52 -27.20 -6.28
C ALA A 232 -27.43 -28.02 -5.36
N VAL A 233 -28.32 -27.34 -4.66
CA VAL A 233 -29.29 -27.98 -3.78
C VAL A 233 -30.29 -28.73 -4.64
N ASN A 234 -30.46 -30.03 -4.36
CA ASN A 234 -31.44 -30.84 -5.04
C ASN A 234 -32.85 -30.50 -4.53
N ILE A 235 -33.67 -29.88 -5.39
CA ILE A 235 -35.07 -29.55 -5.11
C ILE A 235 -35.92 -30.24 -6.18
N PRO A 236 -36.34 -31.50 -5.96
CA PRO A 236 -36.98 -32.32 -6.99
C PRO A 236 -38.44 -31.90 -7.29
N ASP A 237 -39.10 -31.19 -6.38
CA ASP A 237 -40.43 -30.63 -6.61
C ASP A 237 -40.32 -29.33 -7.40
N SER A 238 -40.80 -29.33 -8.65
CA SER A 238 -40.71 -28.17 -9.54
C SER A 238 -41.48 -26.96 -9.03
N ASN A 239 -42.57 -27.17 -8.29
CA ASN A 239 -43.38 -26.08 -7.76
C ASN A 239 -42.70 -25.42 -6.57
N LEU A 240 -42.10 -26.22 -5.68
CA LEU A 240 -41.26 -25.71 -4.59
C LEU A 240 -40.05 -24.97 -5.15
N ARG A 241 -39.38 -25.56 -6.14
CA ARG A 241 -38.23 -24.96 -6.81
C ARG A 241 -38.59 -23.60 -7.40
N ALA A 242 -39.69 -23.49 -8.14
CA ALA A 242 -40.14 -22.23 -8.72
C ALA A 242 -40.43 -21.14 -7.65
N LYS A 243 -40.97 -21.53 -6.48
CA LYS A 243 -41.20 -20.59 -5.37
C LYS A 243 -39.90 -20.12 -4.72
N ILE A 244 -38.89 -20.99 -4.62
CA ILE A 244 -37.55 -20.65 -4.14
C ILE A 244 -36.82 -19.74 -5.14
N GLU A 245 -36.86 -20.06 -6.44
CA GLU A 245 -36.28 -19.21 -7.50
C GLU A 245 -36.88 -17.81 -7.46
N ALA A 246 -38.20 -17.70 -7.34
CA ALA A 246 -38.88 -16.41 -7.21
C ALA A 246 -38.47 -15.66 -5.94
N ALA A 247 -38.30 -16.35 -4.81
CA ALA A 247 -37.86 -15.75 -3.55
C ALA A 247 -36.40 -15.25 -3.62
N LEU A 248 -35.56 -15.90 -4.43
CA LEU A 248 -34.16 -15.54 -4.65
C LEU A 248 -33.96 -14.56 -5.83
N GLY A 249 -35.00 -14.24 -6.60
CA GLY A 249 -34.89 -13.41 -7.80
C GLY A 249 -34.15 -14.08 -8.96
N LYS A 250 -34.18 -15.41 -9.03
CA LYS A 250 -33.47 -16.21 -10.04
C LYS A 250 -34.33 -16.52 -11.26
N ALA A 251 -33.70 -16.76 -12.40
CA ALA A 251 -34.42 -17.25 -13.57
C ALA A 251 -34.77 -18.73 -13.40
N SER A 252 -35.87 -19.15 -14.02
CA SER A 252 -36.32 -20.54 -14.00
C SER A 252 -35.27 -21.45 -14.61
N GLY A 253 -34.75 -22.38 -13.82
CA GLY A 253 -33.74 -23.36 -14.25
C GLY A 253 -32.34 -23.06 -13.74
N ASP A 254 -32.10 -21.88 -13.17
CA ASP A 254 -30.78 -21.51 -12.63
C ASP A 254 -30.41 -22.40 -11.43
N PRO A 255 -29.13 -22.79 -11.28
CA PRO A 255 -28.69 -23.57 -10.13
C PRO A 255 -28.90 -22.75 -8.85
N ILE A 256 -29.46 -23.40 -7.82
CA ILE A 256 -29.63 -22.83 -6.48
C ILE A 256 -28.56 -23.44 -5.58
N SER A 257 -27.73 -22.60 -4.99
CA SER A 257 -26.66 -22.98 -4.07
C SER A 257 -27.14 -23.05 -2.61
N THR A 258 -26.38 -23.76 -1.77
CA THR A 258 -26.64 -23.80 -0.32
C THR A 258 -26.58 -22.40 0.30
N ALA A 259 -25.63 -21.55 -0.11
CA ALA A 259 -25.50 -20.18 0.41
C ALA A 259 -26.72 -19.32 0.09
N GLU A 260 -27.29 -19.46 -1.12
CA GLU A 260 -28.54 -18.79 -1.48
C GLU A 260 -29.72 -19.31 -0.65
N MET A 261 -29.80 -20.62 -0.40
CA MET A 261 -30.82 -21.19 0.49
C MET A 261 -30.69 -20.67 1.92
N GLU A 262 -29.46 -20.54 2.44
CA GLU A 262 -29.18 -19.96 3.76
C GLU A 262 -29.51 -18.46 3.83
N ALA A 263 -29.55 -17.74 2.71
CA ALA A 263 -29.97 -16.33 2.68
C ALA A 263 -31.49 -16.16 2.85
N LEU A 264 -32.29 -17.21 2.63
CA LEU A 264 -33.74 -17.15 2.80
C LEU A 264 -34.13 -17.05 4.28
N THR A 265 -34.86 -15.98 4.60
CA THR A 265 -35.45 -15.76 5.94
C THR A 265 -36.96 -16.01 5.96
N SER A 266 -37.62 -15.93 4.80
CA SER A 266 -39.05 -16.19 4.67
C SER A 266 -39.37 -16.82 3.32
N LEU A 267 -40.23 -17.84 3.33
CA LEU A 267 -40.75 -18.47 2.11
C LEU A 267 -42.28 -18.58 2.18
N THR A 268 -42.95 -18.02 1.17
CA THR A 268 -44.41 -18.13 0.99
C THR A 268 -44.73 -18.86 -0.30
N ALA A 269 -45.34 -20.04 -0.15
CA ALA A 269 -45.62 -20.98 -1.22
C ALA A 269 -46.97 -21.68 -1.00
N GLN A 270 -47.97 -20.89 -0.59
CA GLN A 270 -49.36 -21.36 -0.52
C GLN A 270 -49.92 -21.60 -1.93
N ASP A 271 -50.88 -22.52 -2.05
CA ASP A 271 -51.62 -22.79 -3.29
C ASP A 271 -50.71 -23.20 -4.47
N ALA A 272 -49.59 -23.87 -4.19
CA ALA A 272 -48.53 -24.12 -5.15
C ALA A 272 -48.52 -25.57 -5.67
N SER A 273 -49.41 -26.44 -5.20
CA SER A 273 -49.40 -27.88 -5.53
C SER A 273 -48.07 -28.59 -5.18
N ILE A 274 -47.42 -28.16 -4.11
CA ILE A 274 -46.18 -28.75 -3.58
C ILE A 274 -46.49 -30.08 -2.91
N ARG A 275 -45.63 -31.07 -3.12
CA ARG A 275 -45.72 -32.40 -2.50
C ARG A 275 -44.46 -32.78 -1.73
N ASN A 276 -43.30 -32.36 -2.22
CA ASN A 276 -42.01 -32.75 -1.65
C ASN A 276 -41.22 -31.52 -1.20
N LEU A 277 -40.70 -31.58 0.04
CA LEU A 277 -39.94 -30.52 0.69
C LEU A 277 -38.42 -30.71 0.64
N THR A 278 -37.91 -31.78 0.00
CA THR A 278 -36.47 -32.02 -0.18
C THR A 278 -35.77 -30.76 -0.72
N GLY A 279 -34.67 -30.40 -0.09
CA GLY A 279 -33.89 -29.20 -0.34
C GLY A 279 -34.13 -28.11 0.70
N LEU A 280 -35.31 -28.04 1.34
CA LEU A 280 -35.58 -27.03 2.37
C LEU A 280 -34.73 -27.19 3.62
N GLU A 281 -34.20 -28.38 3.91
CA GLU A 281 -33.27 -28.62 5.02
C GLU A 281 -32.01 -27.74 4.96
N THR A 282 -31.70 -27.16 3.80
CA THR A 282 -30.55 -26.23 3.62
C THR A 282 -30.90 -24.78 3.95
N ALA A 283 -32.19 -24.40 4.03
CA ALA A 283 -32.64 -23.04 4.31
C ALA A 283 -32.72 -22.76 5.83
N THR A 284 -31.62 -22.99 6.53
CA THR A 284 -31.56 -23.02 8.01
C THR A 284 -31.85 -21.68 8.70
N ASN A 285 -31.86 -20.57 7.96
CA ASN A 285 -32.16 -19.23 8.46
C ASN A 285 -33.64 -18.82 8.31
N LEU A 286 -34.50 -19.70 7.79
CA LEU A 286 -35.93 -19.43 7.70
C LEU A 286 -36.56 -19.17 9.08
N THR A 287 -37.20 -18.02 9.22
CA THR A 287 -38.02 -17.66 10.39
C THR A 287 -39.51 -17.79 10.11
N THR A 288 -39.91 -17.76 8.83
CA THR A 288 -41.30 -17.82 8.38
C THR A 288 -41.43 -18.79 7.20
N LEU A 289 -42.27 -19.81 7.33
CA LEU A 289 -42.55 -20.76 6.26
C LEU A 289 -44.06 -20.97 6.09
N LYS A 290 -44.58 -20.61 4.92
CA LYS A 290 -46.01 -20.72 4.60
C LYS A 290 -46.23 -21.66 3.42
N LEU A 291 -46.73 -22.84 3.71
CA LEU A 291 -46.95 -23.96 2.78
C LEU A 291 -48.41 -24.46 2.84
N GLY A 292 -49.35 -23.61 3.26
CA GLY A 292 -50.78 -23.96 3.32
C GLY A 292 -51.41 -24.22 1.95
N ASN A 293 -52.48 -25.01 1.91
CA ASN A 293 -53.17 -25.46 0.70
C ASN A 293 -52.24 -26.08 -0.35
N ASN A 294 -51.58 -27.18 0.03
CA ASN A 294 -50.70 -27.95 -0.84
C ASN A 294 -51.06 -29.44 -0.74
N SER A 295 -50.17 -30.33 -1.18
CA SER A 295 -50.35 -31.78 -1.12
C SER A 295 -49.19 -32.46 -0.39
N ILE A 296 -48.68 -31.80 0.66
CA ILE A 296 -47.54 -32.28 1.46
C ILE A 296 -48.03 -33.33 2.45
N SER A 297 -47.30 -34.44 2.56
CA SER A 297 -47.53 -35.48 3.58
C SER A 297 -46.32 -35.74 4.47
N ASP A 298 -45.11 -35.56 3.93
CA ASP A 298 -43.85 -35.68 4.64
C ASP A 298 -43.24 -34.29 4.90
N ILE A 299 -42.99 -34.01 6.18
CA ILE A 299 -42.37 -32.77 6.66
C ILE A 299 -41.02 -33.00 7.33
N SER A 300 -40.39 -34.16 7.14
CA SER A 300 -39.10 -34.52 7.75
C SER A 300 -37.97 -33.51 7.46
N ALA A 301 -37.99 -32.88 6.29
CA ALA A 301 -37.05 -31.82 5.89
C ALA A 301 -37.05 -30.60 6.84
N LEU A 302 -38.14 -30.40 7.61
CA LEU A 302 -38.28 -29.25 8.50
C LEU A 302 -37.56 -29.40 9.83
N THR A 303 -37.11 -30.61 10.20
CA THR A 303 -36.50 -30.93 11.51
C THR A 303 -35.32 -30.02 11.89
N VAL A 304 -34.57 -29.52 10.90
CA VAL A 304 -33.38 -28.69 11.09
C VAL A 304 -33.66 -27.19 11.07
N LEU A 305 -34.89 -26.76 10.74
CA LEU A 305 -35.27 -25.36 10.59
C LEU A 305 -35.62 -24.70 11.93
N THR A 306 -34.72 -24.83 12.91
CA THR A 306 -34.95 -24.48 14.31
C THR A 306 -35.16 -22.98 14.57
N LYS A 307 -34.88 -22.12 13.59
CA LYS A 307 -35.14 -20.67 13.64
C LYS A 307 -36.58 -20.28 13.28
N LEU A 308 -37.42 -21.22 12.87
CA LEU A 308 -38.81 -20.95 12.54
C LEU A 308 -39.59 -20.40 13.74
N THR A 309 -40.27 -19.28 13.49
CA THR A 309 -41.19 -18.62 14.44
C THR A 309 -42.65 -18.72 13.98
N GLU A 310 -42.87 -18.87 12.67
CA GLU A 310 -44.19 -19.06 12.07
C GLU A 310 -44.13 -20.18 11.02
N LEU A 311 -44.94 -21.23 11.24
CA LEU A 311 -45.09 -22.36 10.32
C LEU A 311 -46.56 -22.56 9.98
N GLN A 312 -46.90 -22.41 8.69
CA GLN A 312 -48.24 -22.67 8.16
C GLN A 312 -48.22 -23.87 7.22
N LEU A 313 -48.95 -24.93 7.61
CA LEU A 313 -49.06 -26.20 6.90
C LEU A 313 -50.54 -26.64 6.79
N TRP A 314 -51.46 -25.70 6.88
CA TRP A 314 -52.90 -25.98 6.81
C TRP A 314 -53.32 -26.50 5.43
N ASP A 315 -54.43 -27.23 5.33
CA ASP A 315 -54.92 -27.88 4.09
C ASP A 315 -53.82 -28.64 3.36
N ASN A 316 -53.34 -29.71 3.99
CA ASN A 316 -52.33 -30.62 3.44
C ASN A 316 -52.74 -32.08 3.74
N SER A 317 -51.84 -33.03 3.55
CA SER A 317 -52.06 -34.47 3.80
C SER A 317 -51.15 -35.00 4.92
N ILE A 318 -50.82 -34.17 5.91
CA ILE A 318 -49.87 -34.51 6.98
C ILE A 318 -50.58 -35.32 8.05
N SER A 319 -49.99 -36.44 8.45
CA SER A 319 -50.44 -37.25 9.59
C SER A 319 -49.39 -37.36 10.70
N ASN A 320 -48.11 -37.35 10.32
CA ASN A 320 -46.96 -37.40 11.23
C ASN A 320 -46.35 -36.01 11.38
N ILE A 321 -46.40 -35.47 12.60
CA ILE A 321 -45.85 -34.14 12.91
C ILE A 321 -44.54 -34.19 13.72
N SER A 322 -43.87 -35.35 13.82
CA SER A 322 -42.64 -35.48 14.62
C SER A 322 -41.55 -34.45 14.30
N ALA A 323 -41.51 -33.97 13.05
CA ALA A 323 -40.59 -32.92 12.63
C ALA A 323 -40.73 -31.59 13.39
N VAL A 324 -41.89 -31.30 14.00
CA VAL A 324 -42.09 -30.03 14.73
C VAL A 324 -41.52 -30.06 16.14
N ALA A 325 -41.18 -31.23 16.70
CA ALA A 325 -40.79 -31.37 18.11
C ALA A 325 -39.57 -30.53 18.50
N GLY A 326 -38.62 -30.32 17.57
CA GLY A 326 -37.41 -29.52 17.78
C GLY A 326 -37.56 -28.03 17.45
N LEU A 327 -38.71 -27.58 16.96
CA LEU A 327 -38.93 -26.22 16.48
C LEU A 327 -39.38 -25.29 17.62
N THR A 328 -38.60 -25.24 18.70
CA THR A 328 -38.98 -24.60 19.98
C THR A 328 -39.14 -23.07 19.89
N ASN A 329 -38.67 -22.43 18.82
CA ASN A 329 -38.87 -21.01 18.56
C ASN A 329 -40.24 -20.67 17.94
N LEU A 330 -41.05 -21.68 17.60
CA LEU A 330 -42.38 -21.45 17.03
C LEU A 330 -43.28 -20.68 17.99
N THR A 331 -43.81 -19.58 17.48
CA THR A 331 -44.87 -18.78 18.12
C THR A 331 -46.22 -19.01 17.47
N LYS A 332 -46.23 -19.44 16.20
CA LYS A 332 -47.45 -19.73 15.45
C LYS A 332 -47.30 -21.01 14.65
N LEU A 333 -48.22 -21.94 14.87
CA LEU A 333 -48.28 -23.22 14.18
C LEU A 333 -49.71 -23.48 13.68
N TYR A 334 -49.86 -23.55 12.36
CA TYR A 334 -51.14 -23.78 11.71
C TYR A 334 -51.10 -25.12 10.97
N LEU A 335 -51.87 -26.09 11.45
CA LEU A 335 -51.92 -27.47 10.98
C LEU A 335 -53.36 -27.93 10.71
N TRP A 336 -54.32 -27.01 10.64
CA TRP A 336 -55.72 -27.37 10.40
C TRP A 336 -55.93 -27.95 8.99
N GLY A 337 -56.95 -28.79 8.78
CA GLY A 337 -57.19 -29.40 7.46
C GLY A 337 -56.12 -30.43 7.09
N ASN A 338 -55.80 -31.34 8.02
CA ASN A 338 -54.80 -32.38 7.84
C ASN A 338 -55.33 -33.74 8.36
N ALA A 339 -54.48 -34.76 8.37
CA ALA A 339 -54.82 -36.12 8.83
C ALA A 339 -54.13 -36.47 10.18
N ILE A 340 -53.91 -35.47 11.04
CA ILE A 340 -53.20 -35.66 12.31
C ILE A 340 -54.10 -36.35 13.32
N THR A 341 -53.53 -37.31 14.05
CA THR A 341 -54.19 -38.03 15.15
C THR A 341 -53.44 -37.90 16.46
N ASP A 342 -52.10 -37.93 16.40
CA ASP A 342 -51.20 -37.73 17.54
C ASP A 342 -50.56 -36.35 17.51
N ILE A 343 -50.80 -35.59 18.59
CA ILE A 343 -50.22 -34.25 18.80
C ILE A 343 -49.17 -34.21 19.92
N SER A 344 -48.69 -35.36 20.42
CA SER A 344 -47.69 -35.43 21.50
C SER A 344 -46.44 -34.56 21.25
N HIS A 345 -46.05 -34.40 19.98
CA HIS A 345 -44.90 -33.63 19.54
C HIS A 345 -45.04 -32.10 19.69
N VAL A 346 -46.23 -31.57 20.02
CA VAL A 346 -46.41 -30.13 20.30
C VAL A 346 -46.20 -29.77 21.77
N ALA A 347 -46.09 -30.75 22.67
CA ALA A 347 -46.03 -30.52 24.12
C ALA A 347 -44.81 -29.70 24.57
N GLY A 348 -43.70 -29.76 23.84
CA GLY A 348 -42.48 -28.99 24.11
C GLY A 348 -42.46 -27.58 23.51
N LEU A 349 -43.48 -27.18 22.75
CA LEU A 349 -43.51 -25.91 22.02
C LEU A 349 -44.09 -24.78 22.86
N THR A 350 -43.45 -24.49 24.00
CA THR A 350 -43.96 -23.57 25.04
C THR A 350 -44.05 -22.10 24.61
N ASN A 351 -43.43 -21.72 23.50
CA ASN A 351 -43.49 -20.35 22.95
C ASN A 351 -44.70 -20.11 22.05
N LEU A 352 -45.53 -21.13 21.80
CA LEU A 352 -46.70 -21.00 20.94
C LEU A 352 -47.73 -20.03 21.53
N THR A 353 -48.05 -19.00 20.76
CA THR A 353 -49.17 -18.08 21.02
C THR A 353 -50.39 -18.42 20.16
N HIS A 354 -50.17 -19.14 19.05
CA HIS A 354 -51.22 -19.56 18.13
C HIS A 354 -50.99 -21.01 17.70
N LEU A 355 -51.93 -21.89 18.05
CA LEU A 355 -51.97 -23.28 17.59
C LEU A 355 -53.34 -23.56 16.94
N ARG A 356 -53.36 -23.85 15.64
CA ARG A 356 -54.58 -24.20 14.91
C ARG A 356 -54.52 -25.64 14.45
N LEU A 357 -55.39 -26.48 15.03
CA LEU A 357 -55.45 -27.93 14.81
C LEU A 357 -56.82 -28.41 14.32
N GLY A 358 -57.74 -27.49 13.98
CA GLY A 358 -59.09 -27.85 13.49
C GLY A 358 -59.05 -28.77 12.27
N GLU A 359 -60.16 -29.44 11.96
CA GLU A 359 -60.24 -30.29 10.76
C GLU A 359 -59.11 -31.34 10.68
N ASN A 360 -58.83 -31.96 11.82
CA ASN A 360 -57.96 -33.13 11.97
C ASN A 360 -58.73 -34.27 12.66
N SER A 361 -58.10 -35.43 12.82
CA SER A 361 -58.68 -36.60 13.49
C SER A 361 -58.14 -36.79 14.92
N ILE A 362 -57.95 -35.68 15.65
CA ILE A 362 -57.37 -35.67 17.00
C ILE A 362 -58.43 -36.06 18.03
N SER A 363 -58.16 -37.10 18.81
CA SER A 363 -59.04 -37.53 19.92
C SER A 363 -58.47 -37.23 21.30
N ASN A 364 -57.14 -37.07 21.42
CA ASN A 364 -56.47 -36.77 22.67
C ASN A 364 -55.77 -35.40 22.61
N ILE A 365 -56.17 -34.50 23.51
CA ILE A 365 -55.62 -33.14 23.60
C ILE A 365 -54.69 -32.92 24.80
N SER A 366 -54.29 -33.96 25.52
CA SER A 366 -53.44 -33.82 26.72
C SER A 366 -52.11 -33.12 26.43
N ALA A 367 -51.60 -33.21 25.20
CA ALA A 367 -50.34 -32.60 24.78
C ALA A 367 -50.37 -31.05 24.83
N VAL A 368 -51.54 -30.42 24.78
CA VAL A 368 -51.66 -28.94 24.83
C VAL A 368 -51.94 -28.40 26.22
N ALA A 369 -52.05 -29.26 27.25
CA ALA A 369 -52.39 -28.85 28.61
C ALA A 369 -51.37 -27.89 29.26
N GLY A 370 -50.12 -27.89 28.78
CA GLY A 370 -49.04 -27.01 29.25
C GLY A 370 -48.79 -25.77 28.38
N LEU A 371 -49.59 -25.56 27.33
CA LEU A 371 -49.48 -24.37 26.48
C LEU A 371 -50.37 -23.26 27.06
N THR A 372 -49.81 -22.06 27.26
CA THR A 372 -50.48 -20.93 27.93
C THR A 372 -50.89 -19.83 26.96
#